data_AF-A0AA41VY91-F1
#
_entry.id   AF-A0AA41VY91-F1
#
_cell.length_a   1.000
_cell.length_b   1.000
_cell.length_c   1.000
_cell.angle_alpha   90.00
_cell.angle_beta   90.00
_cell.angle_gamma   90.00
#
_symmetry.space_group_name_H-M   'P 1'
#
loop_
_entity.id
_entity.type
_entity.pdbx_description
1 polymer ?
#
loop_
_entity_poly.entity_id
_entity_poly.type
_entity_poly.pdbx_seq_one_letter_code
_entity_poly.pdbx_strand_id
1 'polypeptide(L)'
;MSWTDFLIQLVAVCVLIVYNSWSTLGKIQLGFFLCAFVLNLCISLIINPKKYEAFDERLELEGEVWEIRRNDRDGWSKKLVEKKKQEIAALEKKYGMLETLYGVSYHLFMLLLLGTCFINVLVQSNKLYSQMYVDL
;
A
#
# COMPACT_ATOMS: atom_id res chain seq x y z
N MET A 1 -1.34 2.21 -19.65
CA MET A 1 0.08 1.88 -19.36
C MET A 1 0.19 0.37 -19.40
N SER A 2 0.87 -0.20 -20.39
CA SER A 2 1.01 -1.65 -20.49
C SER A 2 2.07 -2.14 -19.48
N TRP A 3 1.98 -3.39 -19.01
CA TRP A 3 2.98 -3.97 -18.09
C TRP A 3 4.42 -3.89 -18.63
N THR A 4 4.56 -3.92 -19.96
CA THR A 4 5.85 -3.76 -20.65
C THR A 4 6.42 -2.36 -20.53
N ASP A 5 5.59 -1.31 -20.55
CA ASP A 5 6.06 0.08 -20.36
C ASP A 5 6.61 0.30 -18.95
N PHE A 6 5.99 -0.34 -17.95
CA PHE A 6 6.41 -0.27 -16.56
C PHE A 6 7.77 -0.95 -16.34
N LEU A 7 7.97 -2.13 -16.94
CA LEU A 7 9.25 -2.85 -16.87
C LEU A 7 10.38 -2.08 -17.56
N ILE A 8 10.10 -1.45 -18.71
CA ILE A 8 11.08 -0.63 -19.43
C ILE A 8 11.47 0.60 -18.59
N GLN A 9 10.52 1.28 -17.96
CA GLN A 9 10.81 2.40 -17.06
C GLN A 9 11.61 1.98 -15.83
N LEU A 10 11.28 0.83 -15.22
CA LEU A 10 12.02 0.27 -14.09
C LEU A 10 13.47 -0.03 -14.47
N VAL A 11 13.69 -0.71 -15.60
CA VAL A 11 15.02 -1.04 -16.12
C VAL A 11 15.81 0.24 -16.46
N ALA A 12 15.17 1.23 -17.07
CA ALA A 12 15.81 2.52 -17.38
C ALA A 12 16.28 3.25 -16.11
N VAL A 13 15.47 3.22 -15.04
CA VAL A 13 15.84 3.75 -13.73
C VAL A 13 17.01 2.96 -13.14
N CYS A 14 16.97 1.62 -13.16
CA CYS A 14 18.07 0.76 -12.72
C CYS A 14 19.39 1.03 -13.46
N VAL A 15 19.34 1.18 -14.79
CA VAL A 15 20.52 1.49 -15.60
C VAL A 15 21.05 2.90 -15.29
N LEU A 16 20.18 3.89 -15.11
CA LEU A 16 20.59 5.24 -14.67
C LEU A 16 21.24 5.22 -13.29
N ILE A 17 20.81 4.35 -12.37
CA ILE A 17 21.39 4.21 -11.02
C ILE A 17 22.78 3.58 -11.07
N VAL A 18 22.97 2.59 -11.94
CA VAL A 18 24.24 1.86 -12.07
C VAL A 18 25.27 2.67 -12.84
N TYR A 19 24.84 3.39 -13.88
CA TYR A 19 25.73 4.10 -14.80
C TYR A 19 26.11 5.51 -14.33
N ASN A 20 25.32 6.11 -13.45
CA ASN A 20 25.58 7.45 -12.96
C ASN A 20 26.42 7.38 -11.66
N SER A 21 27.52 8.15 -11.60
CA SER A 21 28.45 8.20 -10.45
C SER A 21 27.84 8.96 -9.27
N TRP A 22 26.72 8.45 -8.74
CA TRP A 22 26.04 9.03 -7.58
C TRP A 22 26.84 8.73 -6.32
N SER A 23 26.88 9.71 -5.42
CA SER A 23 27.42 9.52 -4.07
C SER A 23 26.69 8.37 -3.36
N THR A 24 27.35 7.72 -2.40
CA THR A 24 26.75 6.65 -1.60
C THR A 24 25.41 7.07 -0.98
N LEU A 25 25.30 8.33 -0.54
CA LEU A 25 24.07 8.93 -0.03
C LEU A 25 22.96 9.02 -1.09
N GLY A 26 23.29 9.38 -2.33
CA GLY A 26 22.32 9.43 -3.44
C GLY A 26 21.75 8.04 -3.78
N LYS A 27 22.59 7.00 -3.73
CA LYS A 27 22.14 5.61 -3.94
C LYS A 27 21.16 5.16 -2.85
N ILE A 28 21.46 5.50 -1.58
CA ILE A 28 20.56 5.22 -0.45
C ILE A 28 19.24 5.97 -0.62
N GLN A 29 19.28 7.28 -0.89
CA GLN A 29 18.08 8.11 -1.10
C GLN A 29 17.17 7.52 -2.18
N LEU A 30 17.75 7.10 -3.30
CA LEU A 30 16.99 6.50 -4.37
C LEU A 30 16.40 5.13 -3.98
N GLY A 31 17.13 4.33 -3.20
CA GLY A 31 16.59 3.07 -2.66
C GLY A 31 15.34 3.30 -1.80
N PHE A 32 15.36 4.31 -0.93
CA PHE A 32 14.17 4.70 -0.17
C PHE A 32 13.01 5.13 -1.08
N PHE A 33 13.28 5.90 -2.14
CA PHE A 33 12.26 6.29 -3.12
C PHE A 33 11.66 5.10 -3.87
N LEU A 34 12.49 4.15 -4.33
CA LEU A 34 12.01 2.95 -5.00
C LEU A 34 11.14 2.09 -4.09
N CYS A 35 11.57 1.87 -2.85
CA CYS A 35 10.77 1.13 -1.86
C CYS A 35 9.44 1.82 -1.58
N ALA A 36 9.44 3.15 -1.41
CA ALA A 36 8.22 3.92 -1.21
C ALA A 36 7.29 3.83 -2.43
N PHE A 37 7.84 3.92 -3.64
CA PHE A 37 7.08 3.79 -4.87
C PHE A 37 6.44 2.41 -5.03
N VAL A 38 7.20 1.34 -4.78
CA VAL A 38 6.68 -0.04 -4.82
C VAL A 38 5.59 -0.25 -3.78
N LEU A 39 5.76 0.23 -2.54
CA LEU A 39 4.71 0.13 -1.53
C LEU A 39 3.44 0.90 -1.92
N ASN A 40 3.57 2.10 -2.49
CA ASN A 40 2.44 2.88 -2.98
C ASN A 40 1.66 2.13 -4.09
N LEU A 41 2.38 1.43 -4.97
CA LEU A 41 1.77 0.57 -5.98
C LEU A 41 1.09 -0.66 -5.36
N CYS A 42 1.71 -1.33 -4.39
CA CYS A 42 1.10 -2.45 -3.67
C CYS A 42 -0.20 -2.01 -2.97
N ILE A 43 -0.20 -0.84 -2.33
CA ILE A 43 -1.40 -0.27 -1.70
C ILE A 43 -2.49 -0.05 -2.76
N SER A 44 -2.15 0.62 -3.87
CA SER A 44 -3.13 1.02 -4.88
C SER A 44 -3.66 -0.15 -5.71
N LEU A 45 -2.81 -1.10 -6.10
CA LEU A 45 -3.14 -2.16 -7.05
C LEU A 45 -3.56 -3.49 -6.39
N ILE A 46 -3.19 -3.72 -5.14
CA ILE A 46 -3.44 -5.02 -4.48
C ILE A 46 -4.31 -4.83 -3.25
N ILE A 47 -3.94 -3.94 -2.33
CA ILE A 47 -4.61 -3.82 -1.04
C ILE A 47 -5.96 -3.15 -1.17
N ASN A 48 -6.02 -1.97 -1.82
CA ASN A 48 -7.25 -1.23 -2.03
C ASN A 48 -8.35 -2.04 -2.75
N PRO A 49 -8.10 -2.63 -3.94
CA PRO A 49 -9.16 -3.36 -4.65
C PRO A 49 -9.70 -4.53 -3.83
N LYS A 50 -8.82 -5.31 -3.18
CA LYS A 50 -9.23 -6.43 -2.32
C LYS A 50 -10.01 -5.98 -1.08
N LYS A 51 -9.67 -4.81 -0.53
CA LYS A 51 -10.38 -4.21 0.61
C LYS A 51 -11.81 -3.83 0.20
N TYR A 52 -11.98 -3.17 -0.95
CA TYR A 52 -13.30 -2.79 -1.45
C TYR A 52 -14.13 -4.01 -1.86
N GLU A 53 -13.53 -4.99 -2.55
CA GLU A 53 -14.19 -6.24 -2.92
C GLU A 53 -14.74 -6.99 -1.69
N ALA A 54 -13.94 -7.13 -0.64
CA ALA A 54 -14.38 -7.79 0.59
C ALA A 54 -15.48 -7.00 1.34
N PHE A 55 -15.49 -5.66 1.20
CA PHE A 55 -16.50 -4.80 1.81
C PHE A 55 -17.82 -4.86 1.04
N ASP A 56 -17.77 -4.85 -0.29
CA ASP A 56 -18.95 -4.95 -1.14
C ASP A 56 -19.61 -6.34 -1.00
N GLU A 57 -18.83 -7.43 -1.02
CA GLU A 57 -19.34 -8.79 -0.78
C GLU A 57 -20.02 -8.92 0.59
N ARG A 58 -19.47 -8.26 1.62
CA ARG A 58 -20.06 -8.20 2.95
C ARG A 58 -21.42 -7.48 2.93
N LEU A 59 -21.51 -6.34 2.24
CA LEU A 59 -22.75 -5.56 2.14
C LEU A 59 -23.85 -6.31 1.37
N GLU A 60 -23.49 -7.01 0.29
CA GLU A 60 -24.42 -7.84 -0.46
C GLU A 60 -25.00 -8.96 0.42
N LEU A 61 -24.15 -9.69 1.15
CA LEU A 61 -24.60 -10.74 2.07
C LEU A 61 -25.45 -10.19 3.23
N GLU A 62 -25.12 -9.01 3.75
CA GLU A 62 -25.95 -8.33 4.76
C GLU A 62 -27.34 -7.98 4.21
N GLY A 63 -27.41 -7.56 2.94
CA GLY A 63 -28.65 -7.32 2.21
C GLY A 63 -29.49 -8.60 2.05
N GLU A 64 -28.87 -9.70 1.60
CA GLU A 64 -29.55 -11.00 1.47
C GLU A 64 -30.13 -11.47 2.81
N VAL A 65 -29.35 -11.37 3.90
CA VAL A 65 -29.81 -11.75 5.23
C VAL A 65 -30.97 -10.88 5.70
N TRP A 66 -30.97 -9.60 5.34
CA TRP A 66 -32.08 -8.69 5.63
C TRP A 66 -33.35 -9.08 4.88
N GLU A 67 -33.24 -9.38 3.59
CA GLU A 67 -34.37 -9.79 2.75
C GLU A 67 -34.98 -11.12 3.23
N ILE A 68 -34.13 -12.10 3.54
CA ILE A 68 -34.56 -13.38 4.11
C ILE A 68 -35.34 -13.16 5.41
N ARG A 69 -34.81 -12.35 6.34
CA ARG A 69 -35.50 -12.07 7.61
C ARG A 69 -36.81 -11.33 7.45
N ARG A 70 -36.92 -10.47 6.44
CA ARG A 70 -38.15 -9.72 6.16
C ARG A 70 -39.27 -10.62 5.64
N ASN A 71 -38.91 -11.63 4.85
CA ASN A 71 -39.86 -12.54 4.19
C ASN A 71 -40.13 -13.83 4.99
N ASP A 72 -39.29 -14.16 5.98
CA ASP A 72 -39.44 -15.37 6.81
C ASP A 72 -40.50 -15.19 7.90
N ARG A 73 -41.76 -15.52 7.57
CA ARG A 73 -42.89 -15.50 8.50
C ARG A 73 -42.94 -16.71 9.44
N ASP A 74 -42.34 -17.84 9.05
CA ASP A 74 -42.51 -19.13 9.72
C ASP A 74 -41.22 -19.63 10.42
N GLY A 75 -40.10 -18.91 10.31
CA GLY A 75 -38.85 -19.20 11.03
C GLY A 75 -38.01 -20.34 10.42
N TRP A 76 -38.37 -20.82 9.23
CA TRP A 76 -37.68 -21.92 8.53
C TRP A 76 -36.32 -21.49 7.97
N SER A 77 -36.07 -20.19 7.83
CA SER A 77 -34.82 -19.68 7.26
C SER A 77 -33.66 -19.54 8.27
N LYS A 78 -33.89 -19.81 9.57
CA LYS A 78 -32.88 -19.62 10.63
C LYS A 78 -31.53 -20.25 10.34
N LYS A 79 -31.51 -21.48 9.80
CA LYS A 79 -30.27 -22.19 9.47
C LYS A 79 -29.54 -21.56 8.27
N LEU A 80 -30.29 -21.01 7.32
CA LEU A 80 -29.75 -20.30 6.16
C LEU A 80 -29.15 -18.95 6.57
N VAL A 81 -29.88 -18.20 7.41
CA VAL A 81 -29.42 -16.93 8.00
C VAL A 81 -28.15 -17.14 8.81
N GLU A 82 -28.07 -18.20 9.62
CA GLU A 82 -26.88 -18.47 10.43
C GLU A 82 -25.66 -18.81 9.56
N LYS A 83 -25.85 -19.58 8.48
CA LYS A 83 -24.77 -19.84 7.52
C LYS A 83 -24.25 -18.55 6.88
N LYS A 84 -25.16 -17.68 6.43
CA LYS A 84 -24.81 -16.39 5.84
C LYS A 84 -24.12 -15.45 6.83
N LYS A 85 -24.51 -15.47 8.11
CA LYS A 85 -23.79 -14.75 9.18
C LYS A 85 -22.37 -15.24 9.38
N GLN A 86 -22.13 -16.55 9.27
CA GLN A 86 -20.78 -17.10 9.36
C GLN A 86 -19.91 -16.64 8.17
N GLU A 87 -20.49 -16.57 6.97
CA GLU A 87 -19.84 -16.02 5.78
C GLU A 87 -19.49 -14.53 5.98
N ILE A 88 -20.43 -13.72 6.49
CA ILE A 88 -20.21 -12.30 6.85
C ILE A 88 -19.08 -12.16 7.88
N ALA A 89 -19.06 -12.97 8.94
CA ALA A 89 -18.01 -12.92 9.96
C ALA A 89 -16.63 -13.30 9.39
N ALA A 90 -16.57 -14.26 8.46
CA ALA A 90 -15.34 -14.61 7.77
C ALA A 90 -14.84 -13.46 6.87
N LEU A 91 -15.75 -12.77 6.19
CA LEU A 91 -15.43 -11.59 5.37
C LEU A 91 -14.98 -10.40 6.22
N GLU A 92 -15.62 -10.15 7.36
CA GLU A 92 -15.22 -9.12 8.31
C GLU A 92 -13.80 -9.35 8.84
N LYS A 93 -13.45 -10.61 9.13
CA LYS A 93 -12.07 -10.98 9.49
C LYS A 93 -11.08 -10.72 8.35
N LYS A 94 -11.43 -11.06 7.11
CA LYS A 94 -10.59 -10.76 5.92
C LYS A 94 -10.41 -9.25 5.73
N TYR A 95 -11.50 -8.49 5.84
CA TYR A 95 -11.49 -7.03 5.75
C TYR A 95 -10.59 -6.41 6.82
N GLY A 96 -10.73 -6.83 8.09
CA GLY A 96 -9.89 -6.33 9.19
C GLY A 96 -8.40 -6.63 8.98
N MET A 97 -8.07 -7.80 8.41
CA MET A 97 -6.69 -8.12 8.01
C MET A 97 -6.19 -7.21 6.89
N LEU A 98 -6.99 -6.96 5.85
CA LEU A 98 -6.66 -6.04 4.75
C LEU A 98 -6.49 -4.60 5.24
N GLU A 99 -7.33 -4.16 6.16
CA GLU A 99 -7.24 -2.84 6.79
C GLU A 99 -5.98 -2.69 7.64
N THR A 100 -5.61 -3.72 8.40
CA THR A 100 -4.35 -3.75 9.15
C THR A 100 -3.15 -3.69 8.19
N LEU A 101 -3.17 -4.47 7.12
CA LEU A 101 -2.12 -4.46 6.09
C LEU A 101 -2.01 -3.10 5.40
N TYR A 102 -3.14 -2.46 5.09
CA TYR A 102 -3.17 -1.09 4.57
C TYR A 102 -2.52 -0.13 5.55
N GLY A 103 -2.91 -0.18 6.83
CA GLY A 103 -2.36 0.67 7.87
C GLY A 103 -0.84 0.51 8.00
N VAL A 104 -0.36 -0.73 8.13
CA VAL A 104 1.09 -1.02 8.23
C VAL A 104 1.83 -0.53 6.98
N SER A 105 1.31 -0.79 5.79
CA SER A 105 1.94 -0.38 4.53
C SER A 105 2.01 1.14 4.41
N TYR A 106 0.96 1.85 4.81
CA TYR A 106 0.91 3.31 4.80
C TYR A 106 1.90 3.92 5.80
N HIS A 107 1.99 3.39 7.01
CA HIS A 107 2.99 3.84 8.00
C HIS A 107 4.41 3.60 7.49
N LEU A 108 4.68 2.44 6.89
CA LEU A 108 5.98 2.12 6.31
C LEU A 108 6.31 3.07 5.15
N PHE A 109 5.34 3.38 4.29
CA PHE A 109 5.49 4.37 3.22
C PHE A 109 5.90 5.75 3.77
N MET A 110 5.21 6.23 4.81
CA MET A 110 5.53 7.51 5.46
C MET A 110 6.93 7.51 6.08
N LEU A 111 7.34 6.41 6.71
CA LEU A 111 8.70 6.25 7.25
C LEU A 111 9.77 6.31 6.14
N LEU A 112 9.51 5.68 5.00
CA LEU A 112 10.45 5.73 3.87
C LEU A 112 10.58 7.15 3.30
N LEU A 113 9.46 7.89 3.19
CA LEU A 113 9.49 9.29 2.77
C LEU A 113 10.27 10.16 3.76
N LEU A 114 10.05 10.00 5.07
CA LEU A 114 10.84 10.65 6.11
C LEU A 114 12.34 10.35 5.96
N GLY A 115 12.69 9.10 5.67
CA GLY A 115 14.07 8.69 5.37
C GLY A 115 14.68 9.44 4.19
N THR A 116 13.93 9.62 3.10
CA THR A 116 14.39 10.42 1.94
C THR A 116 14.64 11.89 2.31
N CYS A 117 13.74 12.49 3.09
CA CYS A 117 13.89 13.88 3.55
C CYS A 117 15.13 14.04 4.44
N PHE A 118 15.34 13.13 5.38
CA PHE A 118 16.50 13.16 6.28
C PHE A 118 17.82 13.06 5.52
N ILE A 119 17.92 12.13 4.56
CA ILE A 119 19.12 11.99 3.73
C ILE A 119 19.35 13.25 2.89
N ASN A 120 18.29 13.86 2.36
CA ASN A 120 18.42 15.09 1.58
C ASN A 120 18.97 16.24 2.44
N VAL A 121 18.49 16.40 3.68
CA VAL A 121 19.04 17.39 4.63
C VAL A 121 20.54 17.13 4.87
N LEU A 122 20.95 15.89 5.14
CA LEU A 122 22.36 15.54 5.34
C LEU A 122 23.24 15.88 4.13
N VAL A 123 22.75 15.61 2.92
CA VAL A 123 23.47 15.93 1.68
C VAL A 123 23.64 17.44 1.52
N GLN A 124 22.60 18.23 1.81
CA GLN A 124 22.68 19.70 1.71
C GLN A 124 23.60 20.29 2.79
N SER A 125 23.52 19.80 4.03
CA SER A 125 24.42 20.21 5.10
C SER A 125 25.89 19.94 4.74
N ASN A 126 26.21 18.74 4.24
CA ASN A 126 27.58 18.40 3.82
C ASN A 126 28.10 19.30 2.69
N LYS A 127 27.24 19.66 1.72
CA LYS A 127 27.61 20.61 0.65
C LYS A 127 27.95 21.98 1.21
N LEU A 128 27.12 22.51 2.11
CA LEU A 128 27.35 23.81 2.75
C LEU A 128 28.66 23.83 3.56
N TYR A 129 28.91 22.78 4.35
CA TYR A 129 30.17 22.66 5.09
C TYR A 129 31.40 22.62 4.17
N SER A 130 31.31 21.91 3.04
CA SER A 130 32.43 21.84 2.09
C SER A 130 32.72 23.17 1.40
N GLN A 131 31.70 24.00 1.14
CA GLN A 131 31.88 25.33 0.54
C GLN A 131 32.57 26.30 1.52
N MET A 132 32.17 26.29 2.80
CA MET A 132 32.78 27.15 3.82
C MET A 132 34.28 26.91 4.04
N TYR A 133 34.78 25.69 3.81
CA TYR A 133 36.21 25.37 3.95
C TYR A 133 37.04 25.75 2.71
N VAL A 134 36.40 25.95 1.56
CA VAL A 134 37.08 26.37 0.32
C VAL A 134 37.22 27.89 0.25
N ASP A 135 36.32 28.62 0.94
CA ASP A 135 36.30 30.07 1.00
C ASP A 135 37.16 30.67 2.15
N LEU A 136 37.93 29.84 2.86
CA LEU A 136 38.83 30.23 3.97
C LEU A 136 40.31 30.06 3.59
#